data_AF-T1C3L6-F1
#
_entry.id   AF-T1C3L6-F1
#
_cell.length_a   1.000
_cell.length_b   1.000
_cell.length_c   1.000
_cell.angle_alpha   90.00
_cell.angle_beta   90.00
_cell.angle_gamma   90.00
#
_symmetry.space_group_name_H-M   'P 1'
#
loop_
_entity.id
_entity.type
_entity.pdbx_description
1 polymer ?
#
loop_
_entity_poly.entity_id
_entity_poly.type
_entity_poly.pdbx_seq_one_letter_code
_entity_poly.pdbx_strand_id
1 'polypeptide(L)'
;ASFWKEFAPALKEGVVQDAANRSTLLALLRFASTHESTDEPTVSLAQYVARMKPGQEHIYYVVAENVRAARHSPYIERLTEQGLEVLLLGERIDEWMMGQLEAFEGKRFKDVARGDLALGPLETEADRNRREARSRKARVC
;
A
#
# COMPACT_ATOMS: atom_id res chain seq x y z
N ALA A 1 -21.54 -17.66 -1.05
CA ALA A 1 -20.20 -17.20 -1.45
C ALA A 1 -20.31 -15.78 -1.99
N SER A 2 -19.44 -14.87 -1.56
CA SER A 2 -19.42 -13.49 -2.07
C SER A 2 -18.47 -13.44 -3.27
N PHE A 3 -18.86 -12.75 -4.35
CA PHE A 3 -18.09 -12.64 -5.59
C PHE A 3 -16.59 -12.40 -5.36
N TRP A 4 -16.24 -11.48 -4.46
CA TRP A 4 -14.85 -11.14 -4.16
C TRP A 4 -14.04 -12.33 -3.61
N LYS A 5 -14.61 -13.16 -2.74
CA LYS A 5 -13.89 -14.30 -2.14
C LYS A 5 -13.51 -15.36 -3.18
N GLU A 6 -14.30 -15.50 -4.23
CA GLU A 6 -14.08 -16.48 -5.30
C GLU A 6 -13.21 -15.92 -6.43
N PHE A 7 -13.41 -14.66 -6.82
CA PHE A 7 -12.83 -14.10 -8.04
C PHE A 7 -11.68 -13.11 -7.81
N ALA A 8 -11.33 -12.76 -6.56
CA ALA A 8 -10.21 -11.86 -6.28
C ALA A 8 -8.87 -12.33 -6.89
N PRO A 9 -8.47 -13.62 -6.78
CA PRO A 9 -7.21 -14.07 -7.37
C PRO A 9 -7.18 -13.88 -8.89
N ALA A 10 -8.26 -14.23 -9.59
CA ALA A 10 -8.38 -14.08 -11.04
C ALA A 10 -8.33 -12.60 -11.47
N LEU A 11 -8.95 -11.70 -10.69
CA LEU A 11 -8.87 -10.26 -10.96
C LEU A 11 -7.45 -9.73 -10.80
N LYS A 12 -6.73 -10.16 -9.75
CA LYS A 12 -5.34 -9.76 -9.53
C LYS A 12 -4.40 -10.29 -10.61
N GLU A 13 -4.62 -11.52 -11.09
CA GLU A 13 -3.91 -12.05 -12.27
C GLU A 13 -4.19 -11.22 -13.52
N GLY A 14 -5.45 -10.85 -13.75
CA GLY A 14 -5.86 -9.99 -14.85
C GLY A 14 -5.16 -8.63 -14.83
N VAL A 15 -4.99 -8.01 -13.65
CA VAL A 15 -4.26 -6.74 -13.50
C VAL A 15 -2.83 -6.84 -14.01
N VAL A 16 -2.19 -8.00 -13.81
CA VAL A 16 -0.82 -8.24 -14.26
C VAL A 16 -0.76 -8.56 -15.74
N GLN A 17 -1.62 -9.45 -16.21
CA GLN A 17 -1.58 -9.99 -17.58
C GLN A 17 -2.17 -9.03 -18.63
N ASP A 18 -3.21 -8.28 -18.28
CA ASP A 18 -3.93 -7.40 -19.21
C ASP A 18 -3.62 -5.92 -18.91
N ALA A 19 -2.53 -5.44 -19.50
CA ALA A 19 -2.12 -4.04 -19.37
C ALA A 19 -3.15 -3.07 -19.99
N ALA A 20 -3.92 -3.49 -20.99
CA ALA A 20 -4.87 -2.63 -21.69
C ALA A 20 -6.08 -2.30 -20.80
N ASN A 21 -6.56 -3.26 -20.02
CA ASN A 21 -7.70 -3.08 -19.10
C ASN A 21 -7.29 -2.88 -17.64
N ARG A 22 -5.99 -2.74 -17.37
CA ARG A 22 -5.42 -2.63 -16.01
C ARG A 22 -6.09 -1.56 -15.16
N SER A 23 -6.34 -0.37 -15.70
CA SER A 23 -6.97 0.73 -14.96
C SER A 23 -8.38 0.38 -14.49
N THR A 24 -9.18 -0.26 -15.35
CA THR A 24 -10.52 -0.74 -15.02
C THR A 24 -10.46 -1.86 -13.98
N LEU A 25 -9.56 -2.81 -14.14
CA LEU A 25 -9.39 -3.92 -13.19
C LEU A 25 -8.94 -3.44 -11.81
N LEU A 26 -8.02 -2.46 -11.75
CA LEU A 26 -7.59 -1.83 -10.51
C LEU A 26 -8.74 -1.15 -9.75
N ALA A 27 -9.64 -0.49 -10.46
CA ALA A 27 -10.82 0.14 -9.83
C ALA A 27 -11.78 -0.89 -9.19
N LEU A 28 -11.78 -2.12 -9.70
CA LEU A 28 -12.57 -3.23 -9.15
C LEU A 28 -11.92 -3.89 -7.94
N LEU A 29 -10.62 -3.68 -7.71
CA LEU A 29 -9.92 -4.32 -6.60
C LEU A 29 -10.44 -3.83 -5.23
N ARG A 30 -10.41 -4.73 -4.26
CA ARG A 30 -10.69 -4.44 -2.85
C ARG A 30 -9.52 -4.88 -1.98
N PHE A 31 -9.23 -4.07 -0.97
CA PHE A 31 -8.09 -4.21 -0.10
C PHE A 31 -8.51 -4.12 1.36
N ALA A 32 -7.78 -4.81 2.22
CA ALA A 32 -7.80 -4.49 3.64
C ALA A 32 -6.96 -3.23 3.87
N SER A 33 -7.31 -2.46 4.89
CA SER A 33 -6.66 -1.18 5.18
C SER A 33 -6.57 -0.94 6.68
N THR A 34 -5.60 -0.13 7.10
CA THR A 34 -5.50 0.34 8.50
C THR A 34 -6.68 1.21 8.93
N HIS A 35 -7.43 1.78 8.00
CA HIS A 35 -8.64 2.56 8.29
C HIS A 35 -9.76 1.68 8.88
N GLU A 36 -9.89 0.44 8.41
CA GLU A 36 -10.89 -0.50 8.89
C GLU A 36 -10.34 -1.34 10.04
N SER A 37 -11.19 -1.64 11.03
CA SER A 37 -10.85 -2.53 12.14
C SER A 37 -10.81 -4.01 11.75
N THR A 38 -11.35 -4.35 10.57
CA THR A 38 -11.44 -5.72 10.05
C THR A 38 -10.36 -6.02 9.02
N ASP A 39 -9.93 -7.27 8.96
CA ASP A 39 -9.02 -7.78 7.92
C ASP A 39 -9.73 -8.11 6.60
N GLU A 40 -11.02 -7.79 6.49
CA GLU A 40 -11.77 -8.04 5.26
C GLU A 40 -11.39 -7.03 4.16
N PRO A 41 -11.17 -7.49 2.92
CA PRO A 41 -10.87 -6.61 1.81
C PRO A 41 -12.14 -5.91 1.32
N THR A 42 -12.43 -4.73 1.89
CA THR A 42 -13.63 -3.94 1.59
C THR A 42 -13.32 -2.58 0.96
N VAL A 43 -12.07 -2.10 1.08
CA VAL A 43 -11.67 -0.76 0.65
C VAL A 43 -11.27 -0.75 -0.82
N SER A 44 -11.86 0.13 -1.63
CA SER A 44 -11.41 0.38 -3.00
C SER A 44 -10.30 1.44 -3.05
N LEU A 45 -9.52 1.45 -4.13
CA LEU A 45 -8.51 2.49 -4.34
C LEU A 45 -9.13 3.90 -4.41
N ALA A 46 -10.32 4.03 -4.99
CA ALA A 46 -11.01 5.32 -5.03
C ALA A 46 -11.40 5.81 -3.62
N GLN A 47 -11.83 4.90 -2.74
CA GLN A 47 -12.12 5.24 -1.34
C GLN A 47 -10.85 5.66 -0.59
N TYR A 48 -9.73 4.99 -0.82
CA TYR A 48 -8.44 5.40 -0.27
C TYR A 48 -8.06 6.81 -0.74
N VAL A 49 -8.13 7.07 -2.06
CA VAL A 49 -7.80 8.38 -2.65
C VAL A 49 -8.67 9.49 -2.07
N ALA A 50 -9.97 9.24 -1.87
CA ALA A 50 -10.90 10.20 -1.28
C ALA A 50 -10.56 10.58 0.17
N ARG A 51 -9.83 9.73 0.90
CA ARG A 51 -9.40 9.92 2.29
C ARG A 51 -7.94 10.35 2.43
N MET A 52 -7.24 10.58 1.33
CA MET A 52 -5.84 11.01 1.37
C MET A 52 -5.68 12.35 2.09
N LYS A 53 -4.60 12.47 2.85
CA LYS A 53 -4.28 13.72 3.55
C LYS A 53 -3.82 14.81 2.59
N PRO A 54 -4.04 16.10 2.93
CA PRO A 54 -3.47 17.20 2.17
C PRO A 54 -1.94 17.06 2.08
N GLY A 55 -1.39 17.17 0.86
CA GLY A 55 0.05 16.98 0.61
C GLY A 55 0.50 15.51 0.46
N GLN A 56 -0.42 14.53 0.58
CA GLN A 56 -0.10 13.15 0.32
C GLN A 56 -0.02 12.86 -1.19
N GLU A 57 1.16 12.42 -1.63
CA GLU A 57 1.44 12.10 -3.05
C GLU A 57 1.38 10.59 -3.36
N HIS A 58 1.55 9.76 -2.34
CA HIS A 58 1.72 8.31 -2.48
C HIS A 58 0.58 7.53 -1.82
N ILE A 59 0.19 6.42 -2.44
CA ILE A 59 -0.66 5.39 -1.85
C ILE A 59 0.26 4.40 -1.13
N TYR A 60 0.16 4.34 0.19
CA TYR A 60 1.00 3.49 1.01
C TYR A 60 0.43 2.08 1.10
N TYR A 61 1.30 1.08 0.93
CA TYR A 61 0.95 -0.32 1.10
C TYR A 61 2.06 -1.10 1.80
N VAL A 62 1.69 -2.22 2.41
CA VAL A 62 2.63 -3.21 2.95
C VAL A 62 2.24 -4.60 2.44
N VAL A 63 3.24 -5.40 2.09
CA VAL A 63 3.06 -6.82 1.75
C VAL A 63 3.62 -7.66 2.89
N ALA A 64 2.86 -8.64 3.35
CA ALA A 64 3.27 -9.62 4.34
C ALA A 64 2.76 -11.03 3.97
N GLU A 65 3.06 -12.02 4.80
CA GLU A 65 2.61 -13.41 4.60
C GLU A 65 1.09 -13.57 4.66
N ASN A 66 0.40 -12.67 5.37
CA ASN A 66 -1.06 -12.59 5.46
C ASN A 66 -1.47 -11.19 5.95
N VAL A 67 -2.76 -10.85 5.81
CA VAL A 67 -3.30 -9.53 6.17
C VAL A 67 -3.09 -9.19 7.66
N ARG A 68 -3.18 -10.18 8.54
CA ARG A 68 -2.97 -9.98 9.99
C ARG A 68 -1.51 -9.60 10.29
N ALA A 69 -0.55 -10.26 9.64
CA ALA A 69 0.87 -9.92 9.75
C ALA A 69 1.16 -8.53 9.17
N ALA A 70 0.50 -8.16 8.06
CA ALA A 70 0.58 -6.82 7.50
C ALA A 70 0.08 -5.75 8.49
N ARG A 71 -1.05 -6.01 9.18
CA ARG A 71 -1.63 -5.08 10.19
C ARG A 71 -0.75 -4.88 11.41
N HIS A 72 0.00 -5.89 11.83
CA HIS A 72 0.89 -5.79 12.98
C HIS A 72 2.34 -5.52 12.59
N SER A 73 2.54 -5.03 11.37
CA SER A 73 3.88 -4.76 10.87
C SER A 73 4.48 -3.52 11.56
N PRO A 74 5.73 -3.58 12.04
CA PRO A 74 6.40 -2.42 12.63
C PRO A 74 6.62 -1.29 11.61
N TYR A 75 6.49 -1.58 10.31
CA TYR A 75 6.65 -0.58 9.26
C TYR A 75 5.45 0.40 9.15
N ILE A 76 4.28 0.04 9.69
CA ILE A 76 3.06 0.85 9.55
C ILE A 76 2.66 1.65 10.79
N GLU A 77 3.24 1.35 11.97
CA GLU A 77 2.87 1.99 13.25
C GLU A 77 2.94 3.52 13.15
N ARG A 78 4.08 4.04 12.67
CA ARG A 78 4.31 5.47 12.49
C ARG A 78 3.32 6.14 11.53
N LEU A 79 3.06 5.49 10.39
CA LEU A 79 2.11 6.03 9.40
C LEU A 79 0.72 6.10 10.01
N THR A 80 0.34 5.08 10.78
CA THR A 80 -0.92 5.04 11.52
C THR A 80 -1.00 6.11 12.60
N GLU A 81 0.08 6.38 13.35
CA GLU A 81 0.18 7.49 14.32
C GLU A 81 0.03 8.85 13.63
N GLN A 82 0.64 9.01 12.46
CA GLN A 82 0.46 10.19 11.60
C GLN A 82 -0.91 10.21 10.92
N GLY A 83 -1.76 9.21 11.12
CA GLY A 83 -3.09 9.04 10.54
C GLY A 83 -3.09 8.85 9.02
N LEU A 84 -1.99 8.37 8.45
CA LEU A 84 -1.90 7.98 7.04
C LEU A 84 -2.43 6.56 6.88
N GLU A 85 -3.35 6.39 5.94
CA GLU A 85 -3.94 5.09 5.61
C GLU A 85 -2.91 4.21 4.90
N VAL A 86 -2.85 2.92 5.24
CA VAL A 86 -1.96 1.94 4.60
C VAL A 86 -2.78 0.73 4.14
N LEU A 87 -2.61 0.35 2.87
CA LEU A 87 -3.21 -0.85 2.31
C LEU A 87 -2.45 -2.10 2.79
N LEU A 88 -3.20 -3.11 3.23
CA LEU A 88 -2.70 -4.34 3.79
C LEU A 88 -2.82 -5.46 2.74
N LEU A 89 -1.68 -5.93 2.26
CA LEU A 89 -1.57 -6.99 1.26
C LEU A 89 -0.98 -8.24 1.90
N GLY A 90 -1.58 -9.38 1.59
CA GLY A 90 -1.31 -10.63 2.30
C GLY A 90 -1.37 -11.87 1.40
N GLU A 91 -1.49 -11.69 0.09
CA GLU A 91 -1.52 -12.79 -0.86
C GLU A 91 -0.21 -12.85 -1.64
N ARG A 92 0.19 -14.07 -2.04
CA ARG A 92 1.44 -14.30 -2.77
C ARG A 92 1.53 -13.52 -4.09
N ILE A 93 0.40 -13.31 -4.75
CA ILE A 93 0.34 -12.55 -6.00
C ILE A 93 0.56 -11.05 -5.80
N ASP A 94 0.34 -10.52 -4.59
CA ASP A 94 0.36 -9.09 -4.32
C ASP A 94 1.75 -8.49 -4.57
N GLU A 95 2.82 -9.17 -4.18
CA GLU A 95 4.18 -8.67 -4.40
C GLU A 95 4.49 -8.50 -5.90
N TRP A 96 4.12 -9.50 -6.70
CA TRP A 96 4.31 -9.44 -8.15
C TRP A 96 3.39 -8.41 -8.80
N MET A 97 2.13 -8.34 -8.37
CA MET A 97 1.15 -7.36 -8.85
C MET A 97 1.64 -5.94 -8.61
N MET A 98 2.01 -5.60 -7.37
CA MET A 98 2.47 -4.25 -7.03
C MET A 98 3.75 -3.87 -7.76
N GLY A 99 4.61 -4.83 -8.11
CA GLY A 99 5.80 -4.58 -8.94
C GLY A 99 5.49 -4.16 -10.38
N GLN A 100 4.27 -4.41 -10.87
CA GLN A 100 3.82 -4.01 -12.21
C GLN A 100 2.97 -2.72 -12.20
N LEU A 101 2.62 -2.22 -11.00
CA LEU A 101 1.78 -1.05 -10.82
C LEU A 101 2.63 0.19 -10.55
N GLU A 102 2.42 1.23 -11.36
CA GLU A 102 3.11 2.51 -11.17
C GLU A 102 2.27 3.47 -10.33
N ALA A 103 1.04 3.72 -10.77
CA ALA A 103 0.15 4.71 -10.16
C ALA A 103 -1.33 4.38 -10.37
N PHE A 104 -2.16 4.97 -9.53
CA PHE A 104 -3.62 5.01 -9.66
C PHE A 104 -4.08 6.47 -9.53
N GLU A 105 -4.85 6.97 -10.51
CA GLU A 105 -5.31 8.37 -10.55
C GLU A 105 -4.17 9.41 -10.35
N GLY A 106 -2.99 9.13 -10.90
CA GLY A 106 -1.80 9.98 -10.77
C GLY A 106 -1.06 9.88 -9.42
N LYS A 107 -1.56 9.06 -8.48
CA LYS A 107 -0.91 8.78 -7.19
C LYS A 107 -0.06 7.51 -7.29
N ARG A 108 1.24 7.64 -7.00
CA ARG A 108 2.17 6.50 -7.10
C ARG A 108 2.02 5.56 -5.91
N PHE A 109 2.23 4.27 -6.14
CA PHE A 109 2.27 3.29 -5.04
C PHE A 109 3.60 3.33 -4.30
N LYS A 110 3.54 3.14 -2.99
CA LYS A 110 4.73 3.11 -2.15
C LYS A 110 4.70 2.02 -1.10
N ASP A 111 5.66 1.10 -1.22
CA ASP A 111 5.93 0.07 -0.23
C ASP A 111 6.56 0.70 1.02
N VAL A 112 5.92 0.50 2.17
CA VAL A 112 6.36 1.02 3.46
C VAL A 112 7.51 0.21 4.08
N ALA A 113 7.66 -1.06 3.69
CA ALA A 113 8.76 -1.91 4.14
C ALA A 113 10.06 -1.61 3.37
N ARG A 114 9.96 -1.06 2.15
CA ARG A 114 11.09 -0.82 1.25
C ARG A 114 11.49 0.65 1.14
N GLY A 115 12.71 0.94 1.58
CA GLY A 115 13.39 2.21 1.33
C GLY A 115 12.80 3.42 2.08
N ASP A 116 12.94 4.60 1.48
CA ASP A 116 12.45 5.88 2.01
C ASP A 116 10.93 6.00 1.82
N LEU A 117 10.17 6.37 2.85
CA LEU A 117 8.70 6.52 2.81
C LEU A 117 8.23 7.68 1.92
N ALA A 118 9.12 8.56 1.44
CA ALA A 118 8.79 9.65 0.52
C ALA A 118 7.57 10.48 1.01
N LEU A 119 7.59 10.83 2.30
CA LEU A 119 6.52 11.57 2.97
C LEU A 119 6.41 13.02 2.49
N GLY A 120 7.47 13.56 1.87
CA GLY A 120 7.47 14.89 1.27
C GLY A 120 7.04 15.95 2.28
N PRO A 121 5.96 16.71 2.03
CA PRO A 121 5.48 17.74 2.96
C PRO A 121 4.92 17.19 4.29
N LEU A 122 4.67 15.89 4.37
CA LEU A 122 4.20 15.20 5.58
C LEU A 122 5.36 14.69 6.45
N GLU A 123 6.61 14.88 6.02
CA GLU A 123 7.81 14.43 6.73
C GLU A 123 8.00 15.24 8.03
N THR A 124 7.97 14.56 9.18
CA THR A 124 8.32 15.17 10.47
C THR A 124 9.83 15.18 10.71
N GLU A 125 10.30 15.97 11.67
CA GLU A 125 11.73 16.01 12.03
C GLU A 125 12.26 14.63 12.49
N ALA A 126 11.42 13.84 13.15
CA ALA A 126 11.74 12.45 13.51
C ALA A 126 11.87 11.54 12.28
N ASP A 127 11.20 11.87 11.18
CA ASP A 127 11.25 11.13 9.92
C ASP A 127 12.57 11.39 9.19
N ARG A 128 12.96 12.66 9.13
CA ARG A 128 14.22 13.11 8.58
C ARG A 128 15.42 12.47 9.30
N ASN A 129 15.44 12.52 10.63
CA ASN A 129 16.51 11.93 11.43
C ASN A 129 16.65 10.41 11.22
N ARG A 130 15.54 9.67 11.10
CA ARG A 130 15.58 8.21 10.80
C ARG A 130 16.06 7.92 9.39
N ARG A 131 15.64 8.72 8.40
CA ARG A 131 16.08 8.58 7.01
C ARG A 131 17.58 8.81 6.89
N GLU A 132 18.11 9.83 7.56
CA GLU A 132 19.55 10.08 7.64
C GLU A 132 20.28 8.95 8.36
N ALA A 133 19.78 8.45 9.49
CA ALA A 133 20.38 7.33 10.20
C ALA A 133 20.41 6.04 9.34
N ARG A 134 19.34 5.77 8.58
CA ARG A 134 19.26 4.62 7.67
C ARG A 134 20.21 4.77 6.48
N SER A 135 20.33 5.98 5.92
CA SER A 135 21.28 6.30 4.84
C SER A 135 22.74 6.20 5.31
N ARG A 136 23.05 6.67 6.53
CA ARG A 136 24.38 6.50 7.13
C ARG A 136 24.71 5.04 7.36
N LYS A 137 23.76 4.24 7.89
CA LYS A 137 23.97 2.81 8.12
C LYS A 137 24.18 2.03 6.80
N ALA A 138 23.46 2.39 5.74
CA ALA A 138 23.61 1.79 4.42
C ALA A 138 24.91 2.15 3.69
N ARG A 139 25.56 3.29 4.03
CA ARG A 139 26.87 3.70 3.46
C ARG A 139 28.07 3.07 4.17
N VAL A 140 27.86 2.42 5.30
CA VAL A 140 28.92 1.84 6.16
C VAL A 140 29.01 0.32 6.01
N CYS A 141 28.06 -0.30 5.32
CA CYS A 141 28.15 -1.70 4.86
C CYS A 141 28.68 -1.73 3.42
#